data_AF-A0A257H5N6-F1
#
_entry.id   AF-A0A257H5N6-F1
#
_cell.length_a   1.000
_cell.length_b   1.000
_cell.length_c   1.000
_cell.angle_alpha   90.00
_cell.angle_beta   90.00
_cell.angle_gamma   90.00
#
_symmetry.space_group_name_H-M   'P 1'
#
loop_
_entity.id
_entity.type
_entity.pdbx_description
1 polymer ?
#
loop_
_entity_poly.entity_id
_entity_poly.type
_entity_poly.pdbx_seq_one_letter_code
_entity_poly.pdbx_strand_id
1 'polypeptide(L)'
;MGHSERDKDLRKMRQLAHAKSALIPKPCPLEDADRIMRSAAYVKLQTDFDRLFAKYGFNAEIFKDNERAGSKRTVTRKIKNAVRRSEKRSEKQIARRGLTGPIEGTGDA
;
A
#
# COMPACT_ATOMS: atom_id res chain seq x y z
N MET A 1 23.15 -1.38 -4.02
CA MET A 1 22.60 -2.58 -4.67
C MET A 1 21.62 -2.14 -5.74
N GLY A 2 22.00 -2.21 -7.02
CA GLY A 2 21.11 -1.85 -8.12
C GLY A 2 19.96 -2.84 -8.20
N HIS A 3 18.73 -2.35 -8.29
CA HIS A 3 17.59 -3.23 -8.58
C HIS A 3 17.82 -3.95 -9.90
N SER A 4 17.61 -5.27 -9.90
CA SER A 4 17.70 -6.08 -11.11
C SER A 4 16.77 -5.51 -12.18
N GLU A 5 17.11 -5.68 -13.47
CA GLU A 5 16.21 -5.28 -14.57
C GLU A 5 14.83 -5.92 -14.42
N ARG A 6 14.79 -7.16 -13.90
CA ARG A 6 13.57 -7.86 -13.49
C ARG A 6 12.73 -7.06 -12.50
N ASP A 7 13.30 -6.53 -11.42
CA ASP A 7 12.56 -5.75 -10.42
C ASP A 7 12.00 -4.44 -11.00
N LYS A 8 12.74 -3.82 -11.92
CA LYS A 8 12.29 -2.60 -12.62
C LYS A 8 11.10 -2.93 -13.53
N ASP A 9 11.20 -3.99 -14.31
CA ASP A 9 10.15 -4.43 -15.21
C ASP A 9 8.88 -4.86 -14.45
N LEU A 10 9.01 -5.57 -13.33
CA LEU A 10 7.88 -5.97 -12.49
C LEU A 10 7.17 -4.76 -11.85
N ARG A 11 7.93 -3.74 -11.44
CA ARG A 11 7.35 -2.46 -10.98
C ARG A 11 6.61 -1.75 -12.12
N LYS A 12 7.21 -1.74 -13.32
CA LYS A 12 6.59 -1.15 -14.51
C LYS A 12 5.29 -1.87 -14.90
N MET A 13 5.26 -3.21 -14.86
CA MET A 13 4.04 -4.00 -15.06
C MET A 13 2.93 -3.61 -14.07
N ARG A 14 3.27 -3.44 -12.79
CA ARG A 14 2.29 -2.99 -11.76
C ARG A 14 1.76 -1.60 -12.05
N GLN A 15 2.63 -0.67 -12.46
CA GLN A 15 2.24 0.68 -12.84
C GLN A 15 1.30 0.68 -14.06
N LEU A 16 1.61 -0.14 -15.08
CA LEU A 16 0.77 -0.30 -16.27
C LEU A 16 -0.60 -0.89 -15.91
N ALA A 17 -0.66 -1.91 -15.05
CA ALA A 17 -1.93 -2.47 -14.57
C ALA A 17 -2.78 -1.44 -13.83
N HIS A 18 -2.15 -0.64 -12.96
CA HIS A 18 -2.84 0.45 -12.26
C HIS A 18 -3.34 1.51 -13.25
N ALA A 19 -2.50 1.95 -14.20
CA ALA A 19 -2.87 2.93 -15.22
C ALA A 19 -4.05 2.46 -16.08
N LYS A 20 -4.07 1.20 -16.51
CA LYS A 20 -5.21 0.60 -17.23
C LYS A 20 -6.49 0.67 -16.40
N SER A 21 -6.42 0.25 -15.14
CA SER A 21 -7.59 0.26 -14.25
C SER A 21 -8.09 1.67 -13.93
N ALA A 22 -7.21 2.67 -13.92
CA ALA A 22 -7.56 4.06 -13.67
C ALA A 22 -8.29 4.72 -14.84
N LEU A 23 -8.15 4.18 -16.06
CA LEU A 23 -8.93 4.63 -17.23
C LEU A 23 -10.40 4.23 -17.15
N ILE A 24 -10.74 3.19 -16.37
CA ILE A 24 -12.10 2.71 -16.23
C ILE A 24 -12.67 3.33 -14.94
N PRO A 25 -13.61 4.30 -15.05
CA PRO A 25 -14.22 4.90 -13.87
C PRO A 25 -14.98 3.85 -13.05
N LYS A 26 -15.23 4.12 -11.78
CA LYS A 26 -16.03 3.22 -10.93
C LYS A 26 -17.12 4.03 -10.22
N PRO A 27 -18.41 3.67 -10.37
CA PRO A 27 -18.95 2.62 -11.25
C PRO A 27 -18.85 2.98 -12.74
N CYS A 28 -18.69 1.99 -13.62
CA CYS A 28 -18.70 2.19 -15.08
C CYS A 28 -19.63 1.16 -15.73
N PRO A 29 -20.58 1.60 -16.57
CA PRO A 29 -21.41 0.71 -17.40
C PRO A 29 -20.54 -0.17 -18.31
N LEU A 30 -21.01 -1.38 -18.63
CA LEU A 30 -20.27 -2.33 -19.47
C LEU A 30 -19.94 -1.76 -20.85
N GLU A 31 -20.89 -1.07 -21.48
CA GLU A 31 -20.69 -0.45 -22.80
C GLU A 31 -19.59 0.63 -22.79
N ASP A 32 -19.52 1.40 -21.71
CA ASP A 32 -18.48 2.41 -21.51
C ASP A 32 -17.12 1.76 -21.26
N ALA A 33 -17.08 0.69 -20.47
CA ALA A 33 -15.86 -0.07 -20.23
C ALA A 33 -15.31 -0.67 -21.53
N ASP A 34 -16.17 -1.24 -22.37
CA ASP A 34 -15.79 -1.78 -23.68
C ASP A 34 -15.25 -0.69 -24.61
N ARG A 35 -15.90 0.47 -24.64
CA ARG A 35 -15.42 1.64 -25.41
C ARG A 35 -14.06 2.11 -24.91
N ILE A 36 -13.85 2.18 -23.60
CA ILE A 36 -12.57 2.56 -22.99
C ILE A 36 -11.49 1.52 -23.33
N MET A 37 -11.81 0.22 -23.27
CA MET A 37 -10.88 -0.85 -23.59
C MET A 37 -10.44 -0.85 -25.07
N ARG A 38 -11.29 -0.36 -25.97
CA ARG A 38 -10.96 -0.16 -27.39
C ARG A 38 -10.22 1.16 -27.67
N SER A 39 -10.12 2.05 -26.69
CA SER A 39 -9.44 3.34 -26.88
C SER A 39 -7.93 3.15 -27.13
N ALA A 40 -7.34 4.03 -27.92
CA ALA A 40 -5.90 4.01 -28.21
C ALA A 40 -5.04 4.09 -26.93
N ALA A 41 -5.52 4.82 -25.91
CA ALA A 41 -4.85 4.95 -24.62
C ALA A 41 -4.79 3.60 -23.88
N TYR A 42 -5.92 2.89 -23.81
CA TYR A 42 -5.98 1.58 -23.16
C TYR A 42 -5.17 0.54 -23.94
N VAL A 43 -5.32 0.50 -25.26
CA VAL A 43 -4.60 -0.44 -26.14
C VAL A 43 -3.10 -0.27 -26.00
N LYS A 44 -2.58 0.97 -25.97
CA LYS A 44 -1.16 1.22 -25.76
C LYS A 44 -0.65 0.64 -24.43
N LEU A 45 -1.38 0.90 -23.34
CA LEU A 45 -1.02 0.37 -22.01
C LEU A 45 -1.12 -1.16 -21.95
N GLN A 46 -2.10 -1.74 -22.64
CA GLN A 46 -2.28 -3.19 -22.77
C GLN A 46 -1.09 -3.81 -23.52
N THR A 47 -0.70 -3.25 -24.67
CA THR A 47 0.45 -3.73 -25.46
C THR A 47 1.77 -3.65 -24.67
N ASP A 48 2.01 -2.54 -23.97
CA ASP A 48 3.20 -2.40 -23.13
C ASP A 48 3.20 -3.41 -21.97
N PHE A 49 2.03 -3.68 -21.39
CA PHE A 49 1.86 -4.69 -20.36
C PHE A 49 2.12 -6.09 -20.91
N ASP A 50 1.55 -6.43 -22.06
CA ASP A 50 1.66 -7.75 -22.69
C ASP A 50 3.10 -8.04 -23.14
N ARG A 51 3.84 -7.02 -23.59
CA ARG A 51 5.27 -7.17 -23.90
C ARG A 51 6.09 -7.56 -22.68
N LEU A 52 5.85 -6.91 -21.53
CA LEU A 52 6.51 -7.27 -20.29
C LEU A 52 6.01 -8.62 -19.76
N PHE A 53 4.71 -8.89 -19.89
CA PHE A 53 4.13 -10.18 -19.54
C PHE A 53 4.69 -11.30 -20.41
N ALA A 54 4.95 -11.12 -21.69
CA ALA A 54 5.58 -12.16 -22.52
C ALA A 54 7.01 -12.49 -22.06
N LYS A 55 7.74 -11.50 -21.54
CA LYS A 55 9.10 -11.68 -21.01
C LYS A 55 9.14 -12.50 -19.71
N TYR A 56 8.09 -12.44 -18.89
CA TYR A 56 8.09 -13.01 -17.53
C TYR A 56 6.94 -14.00 -17.24
N GLY A 57 5.85 -13.96 -17.99
CA GLY A 57 4.55 -14.57 -17.69
C GLY A 57 4.51 -16.09 -17.78
N PHE A 58 5.51 -16.71 -18.42
CA PHE A 58 5.73 -18.16 -18.36
C PHE A 58 6.34 -18.62 -17.03
N ASN A 59 6.80 -17.68 -16.20
CA ASN A 59 7.37 -17.99 -14.89
C ASN A 59 6.28 -17.83 -13.82
N ALA A 60 5.69 -18.94 -13.39
CA ALA A 60 4.65 -18.99 -12.36
C ALA A 60 5.08 -18.37 -11.01
N GLU A 61 6.39 -18.14 -10.80
CA GLU A 61 6.93 -17.54 -9.58
C GLU A 61 6.87 -16.00 -9.58
N ILE A 62 6.59 -15.33 -10.71
CA ILE A 62 6.69 -13.86 -10.82
C ILE A 62 5.69 -13.10 -9.95
N PHE A 63 4.56 -13.73 -9.64
CA PHE A 63 3.53 -13.18 -8.77
C PHE A 63 3.69 -13.65 -7.31
N LYS A 64 4.51 -14.67 -7.05
CA LYS A 64 4.74 -15.22 -5.70
C LYS A 64 5.63 -14.33 -4.84
N ASP A 65 6.56 -13.59 -5.45
CA ASP A 65 7.48 -12.71 -4.71
C ASP A 65 6.77 -11.54 -4.00
N ASN A 66 5.55 -11.18 -4.42
CA ASN A 66 4.74 -10.16 -3.75
C ASN A 66 4.09 -10.64 -2.44
N GLU A 67 3.91 -11.94 -2.23
CA GLU A 67 3.54 -12.45 -0.89
C GLU A 67 4.70 -12.26 0.11
N ARG A 68 5.94 -12.18 -0.39
CA ARG A 68 7.15 -12.04 0.42
C ARG A 68 7.53 -10.58 0.69
N ALA A 69 7.30 -9.67 -0.25
CA ALA A 69 7.61 -8.24 -0.09
C ALA A 69 6.69 -7.52 0.91
N GLY A 70 5.50 -8.07 1.16
CA GLY A 70 4.62 -7.73 2.27
C GLY A 70 4.67 -8.77 3.38
N SER A 71 5.83 -9.40 3.64
CA SER A 71 5.95 -10.47 4.64
C SER A 71 5.17 -10.07 5.90
N LYS A 72 4.24 -10.94 6.33
CA LYS A 72 3.46 -10.78 7.57
C LYS A 72 4.37 -10.33 8.72
N ARG A 73 5.65 -10.74 8.75
CA ARG A 73 6.68 -10.23 9.69
C ARG A 73 6.84 -8.71 9.70
N THR A 74 6.86 -8.04 8.56
CA THR A 74 7.03 -6.58 8.47
C THR A 74 5.79 -5.85 8.96
N VAL A 75 4.60 -6.36 8.65
CA VAL A 75 3.32 -5.81 9.13
C VAL A 75 3.19 -6.03 10.64
N THR A 76 3.43 -7.24 11.14
CA THR A 76 3.44 -7.56 12.57
C THR A 76 4.47 -6.71 13.32
N ARG A 77 5.66 -6.48 12.74
CA ARG A 77 6.69 -5.60 13.32
C ARG A 77 6.22 -4.14 13.39
N LYS A 78 5.55 -3.63 12.36
CA LYS A 78 4.96 -2.27 12.37
C LYS A 78 3.88 -2.14 13.44
N ILE A 79 3.00 -3.14 13.59
CA ILE A 79 1.96 -3.18 14.62
C ILE A 79 2.59 -3.21 16.01
N LYS A 80 3.53 -4.13 16.28
CA LYS A 80 4.24 -4.20 17.57
C LYS A 80 4.93 -2.87 17.93
N ASN A 81 5.57 -2.23 16.95
CA ASN A 81 6.21 -0.93 17.15
C ASN A 81 5.22 0.22 17.36
N ALA A 82 4.00 0.13 16.85
CA ALA A 82 2.93 1.11 17.09
C ALA A 82 2.36 0.96 18.50
N VAL A 83 2.06 -0.28 18.93
CA VAL A 83 1.59 -0.60 20.29
C VAL A 83 2.60 -0.13 21.33
N ARG A 84 3.89 -0.51 21.19
CA ARG A 84 4.95 -0.08 22.12
C ARG A 84 5.08 1.45 22.21
N ARG A 85 4.86 2.16 21.10
CA ARG A 85 4.89 3.64 21.08
C ARG A 85 3.64 4.25 21.70
N SER A 86 2.52 3.54 21.67
CA SER A 86 1.29 3.95 22.35
C SER A 86 1.42 3.79 23.86
N GLU A 87 1.90 2.63 24.32
CA GLU A 87 2.14 2.34 25.75
C GLU A 87 3.09 3.37 26.36
N LYS A 88 4.24 3.61 25.73
CA LYS A 88 5.19 4.66 26.20
C LYS A 88 4.58 6.06 26.24
N ARG A 89 3.64 6.38 25.35
CA ARG A 89 2.94 7.66 25.38
C ARG A 89 1.94 7.71 26.53
N SER A 90 1.22 6.61 26.77
CA SER A 90 0.31 6.45 27.91
C SER A 90 1.06 6.57 29.23
N GLU A 91 2.16 5.83 29.41
CA GLU A 91 3.03 5.92 30.61
C GLU A 91 3.51 7.35 30.85
N LYS A 92 3.94 8.06 29.81
CA LYS A 92 4.34 9.47 29.92
C LYS A 92 3.17 10.39 30.27
N GLN A 93 1.96 10.11 29.78
CA GLN A 93 0.77 10.88 30.14
C GLN A 93 0.36 10.60 31.60
N ILE A 94 0.42 9.36 32.05
CA ILE A 94 0.15 8.96 33.44
C ILE A 94 1.19 9.58 34.37
N ALA A 95 2.49 9.53 34.04
CA ALA A 95 3.54 10.18 34.81
C ALA A 95 3.36 11.71 34.91
N ARG A 96 2.91 12.36 33.82
CA ARG A 96 2.58 13.80 33.83
C ARG A 96 1.34 14.11 34.66
N ARG A 97 0.31 13.25 34.60
CA ARG A 97 -0.92 13.38 35.42
C ARG A 97 -0.68 13.07 36.89
N GLY A 98 0.27 12.19 37.23
CA GLY A 98 0.69 11.91 38.61
C GLY A 98 1.58 13.01 39.20
N LEU A 99 2.20 13.85 38.38
CA LEU A 99 2.93 15.06 38.82
C LEU A 99 2.01 16.27 39.06
N THR A 100 0.81 16.28 38.47
CA THR A 100 -0.28 17.17 38.88
C THR A 100 -1.05 16.47 39.98
N GLY A 101 -0.58 16.61 41.22
CA GLY A 101 -1.30 16.19 42.42
C GLY A 101 -2.71 16.79 42.51
N PRO A 102 -3.53 16.32 43.46
CA PRO A 102 -4.89 16.81 43.64
C PRO A 102 -4.85 18.33 43.80
N ILE A 103 -5.65 19.03 42.99
CA ILE A 103 -6.06 20.38 43.34
C ILE A 103 -6.97 20.19 44.55
N GLU A 104 -6.38 20.27 45.75
CA GLU A 104 -7.15 20.45 46.98
C GLU A 104 -7.97 21.71 46.79
N GLY A 105 -9.27 21.53 46.56
CA GLY A 105 -10.23 22.58 46.85
C GLY A 105 -10.54 22.53 48.33
N THR A 106 -10.39 23.64 49.05
CA THR A 106 -11.18 23.96 50.25
C THR A 106 -11.00 25.41 50.67
N GLY A 107 -12.12 26.15 50.66
CA GLY A 107 -12.51 27.23 51.59
C GLY A 107 -11.79 28.58 51.45
N ASP A 108 -12.37 29.72 51.79
CA ASP A 108 -13.65 30.00 52.44
C ASP A 108 -13.89 31.53 52.35
N ALA A 109 -15.16 31.94 52.42
CA ALA A 109 -15.68 33.32 52.66
C ALA A 109 -15.36 34.45 51.67
#